data_AF-A0A3L6F930-F1
#
_entry.id   AF-A0A3L6F930-F1
#
_cell.length_a   1.000
_cell.length_b   1.000
_cell.length_c   1.000
_cell.angle_alpha   90.00
_cell.angle_beta   90.00
_cell.angle_gamma   90.00
#
_symmetry.space_group_name_H-M   'P 1'
#
loop_
_entity.id
_entity.type
_entity.pdbx_description
1 polymer ?
#
loop_
_entity_poly.entity_id
_entity_poly.type
_entity_poly.pdbx_seq_one_letter_code
_entity_poly.pdbx_strand_id
1 'polypeptide(L)'
;MAAAAAAISGSRTCYPSVPMARGGRRRTSGCTVTRSSFAPCTPASTPSAQRIGSKWAELQGARDWDGLLSPLDGALRGELVRYGEFVRAAYASFDFDGGAPSYGSCRFPSRSLLRRAGMPGTGYRVTRLLHAASTSVPGWLPSLPPSGSSYIGFVAVCDDESEIERLGRRDVVVAFRGTATCGEWVDNFKSGLTRLPTTGTDEEEEEEPMVESGFWRLFTAPGEAHSSLQQQVRDEARRIANEYGGSGMPPLSITVTGHSLGAALAVLTAHEITTQQRQEHGSGEPMMVTAVSFGGPRVGNVAFRRRLEESGGKVLRVVNSDDIVTKVPGFPVVHEHDDDDSGAQPAKGMMKARLPRWLVSKMGWGYTDVGRELRLSSHSQANVVASHDLDLYLKLVASCTD
;
A
#
# COMPACT_ATOMS: atom_id res chain seq x y z
N MET A 1 38.66 31.72 23.46
CA MET A 1 38.68 31.68 21.98
C MET A 1 37.48 30.87 21.53
N ALA A 2 36.58 31.49 20.77
CA ALA A 2 35.29 30.95 20.38
C ALA A 2 35.44 29.85 19.32
N ALA A 3 34.71 28.74 19.50
CA ALA A 3 34.60 27.65 18.54
C ALA A 3 33.58 28.01 17.45
N ALA A 4 34.01 27.96 16.19
CA ALA A 4 33.15 28.15 15.03
C ALA A 4 32.34 26.88 14.76
N ALA A 5 31.02 26.97 14.94
CA ALA A 5 30.06 25.96 14.50
C ALA A 5 29.83 26.12 12.98
N ALA A 6 30.19 25.10 12.20
CA ALA A 6 29.86 25.04 10.78
C ALA A 6 28.37 24.70 10.62
N ALA A 7 27.58 25.67 10.18
CA ALA A 7 26.17 25.50 9.85
C ALA A 7 26.05 24.67 8.54
N ILE A 8 25.49 23.47 8.64
CA ILE A 8 25.11 22.66 7.49
C ILE A 8 23.81 23.25 6.94
N SER A 9 23.93 23.99 5.83
CA SER A 9 22.80 24.53 5.06
C SER A 9 22.03 23.37 4.41
N GLY A 10 20.96 22.93 5.06
CA GLY A 10 19.99 22.01 4.46
C GLY A 10 19.18 22.73 3.39
N SER A 11 19.39 22.38 2.12
CA SER A 11 18.53 22.78 1.02
C SER A 11 17.13 22.19 1.25
N ARG A 12 16.15 23.10 1.36
CA ARG A 12 14.73 22.82 1.48
C ARG A 12 14.10 22.99 0.11
N THR A 13 13.45 21.98 -0.42
CA THR A 13 12.59 22.10 -1.61
C THR A 13 11.22 21.52 -1.33
N CYS A 14 10.22 22.32 -1.67
CA CYS A 14 8.79 22.18 -1.44
C CYS A 14 8.10 21.59 -2.68
N TYR A 15 6.88 21.07 -2.50
CA TYR A 15 5.93 20.82 -3.58
C TYR A 15 5.71 22.06 -4.46
N PRO A 16 5.63 21.94 -5.79
CA PRO A 16 4.99 22.95 -6.60
C PRO A 16 3.47 22.84 -6.42
N SER A 17 2.86 23.88 -5.83
CA SER A 17 1.43 24.15 -5.99
C SER A 17 1.28 25.11 -7.16
N VAL A 18 0.52 24.72 -8.18
CA VAL A 18 0.20 25.58 -9.33
C VAL A 18 -0.77 26.67 -8.85
N PRO A 19 -0.45 27.97 -8.95
CA PRO A 19 -1.47 29.00 -8.78
C PRO A 19 -2.32 29.07 -10.04
N MET A 20 -3.65 28.97 -9.90
CA MET A 20 -4.58 29.28 -10.98
C MET A 20 -4.45 30.75 -11.37
N ALA A 21 -3.93 31.03 -12.56
CA ALA A 21 -4.02 32.33 -13.19
C ALA A 21 -5.42 32.51 -13.80
N ARG A 22 -6.24 33.39 -13.22
CA ARG A 22 -7.34 34.04 -13.96
C ARG A 22 -6.73 35.03 -14.95
N GLY A 23 -7.23 35.02 -16.18
CA GLY A 23 -6.63 35.71 -17.33
C GLY A 23 -6.44 37.22 -17.15
N GLY A 24 -5.41 37.74 -17.83
CA GLY A 24 -5.23 39.18 -18.04
C GLY A 24 -3.78 39.64 -18.07
N ARG A 25 -3.24 39.78 -19.30
CA ARG A 25 -2.06 40.59 -19.71
C ARG A 25 -0.69 40.33 -19.07
N ARG A 26 0.28 40.11 -19.98
CA ARG A 26 1.75 40.10 -19.78
C ARG A 26 2.22 41.17 -18.79
N ARG A 27 2.85 40.74 -17.68
CA ARG A 27 3.95 41.42 -16.99
C ARG A 27 4.87 40.37 -16.36
N THR A 28 6.16 40.64 -16.43
CA THR A 28 7.26 39.87 -15.86
C THR A 28 7.12 39.77 -14.33
N SER A 29 7.01 38.56 -13.79
CA SER A 29 6.76 38.34 -12.36
C SER A 29 7.84 37.47 -11.74
N GLY A 30 8.55 38.04 -10.76
CA GLY A 30 9.50 37.34 -9.92
C GLY A 30 8.85 36.17 -9.18
N CYS A 31 9.60 35.08 -9.06
CA CYS A 31 9.20 33.85 -8.38
C CYS A 31 8.90 34.14 -6.91
N THR A 32 7.62 34.19 -6.55
CA THR A 32 7.20 34.22 -5.14
C THR A 32 7.10 32.78 -4.68
N VAL A 33 8.13 32.31 -3.96
CA VAL A 33 8.21 30.96 -3.40
C VAL A 33 7.29 30.89 -2.18
N THR A 34 6.10 30.32 -2.34
CA THR A 34 5.25 29.91 -1.21
C THR A 34 5.83 28.62 -0.62
N ARG A 35 6.52 28.76 0.52
CA ARG A 35 7.01 27.65 1.35
C ARG A 35 5.81 26.85 1.89
N SER A 36 5.60 25.62 1.40
CA SER A 36 4.87 24.62 2.18
C SER A 36 5.81 24.07 3.24
N SER A 37 5.54 24.44 4.49
CA SER A 37 6.22 23.90 5.66
C SER A 37 5.73 22.49 5.90
N PHE A 38 6.54 21.49 5.60
CA PHE A 38 6.58 20.32 6.46
C PHE A 38 6.99 20.83 7.83
N ALA A 39 6.02 21.00 8.73
CA ALA A 39 6.34 21.03 10.14
C ALA A 39 7.07 19.70 10.42
N PRO A 40 8.21 19.71 11.13
CA PRO A 40 8.72 18.47 11.69
C PRO A 40 7.58 17.88 12.52
N CYS A 41 7.00 16.77 12.06
CA CYS A 41 6.03 16.05 12.86
C CYS A 41 6.67 15.79 14.22
N THR A 42 5.91 16.09 15.27
CA THR A 42 6.15 15.56 16.61
C THR A 42 6.60 14.10 16.50
N PRO A 43 7.61 13.68 17.28
CA PRO A 43 8.14 12.32 17.21
C PRO A 43 6.97 11.34 17.24
N ALA A 44 7.06 10.35 16.34
CA ALA A 44 6.07 9.29 16.17
C ALA A 44 5.47 8.90 17.52
N SER A 45 4.13 8.79 17.57
CA SER A 45 3.41 8.14 18.65
C SER A 45 4.18 6.90 19.06
N THR A 46 4.57 6.84 20.33
CA THR A 46 5.27 5.69 20.92
C THR A 46 4.59 4.41 20.43
N PRO A 47 5.33 3.38 19.96
CA PRO A 47 4.72 2.11 19.56
C PRO A 47 3.75 1.68 20.67
N SER A 48 2.55 1.24 20.25
CA SER A 48 1.49 0.88 21.19
C SER A 48 2.07 0.01 22.30
N ALA A 49 2.08 0.53 23.53
CA ALA A 49 2.62 -0.17 24.70
C ALA A 49 1.81 -1.44 25.04
N GLN A 50 0.69 -1.64 24.35
CA GLN A 50 -0.12 -2.83 24.47
C GLN A 50 0.66 -4.03 23.94
N ARG A 51 0.86 -5.03 24.80
CA ARG A 51 1.34 -6.35 24.40
C ARG A 51 0.22 -7.05 23.65
N ILE A 52 0.46 -7.37 22.39
CA ILE A 52 -0.53 -7.98 21.48
C ILE A 52 -0.22 -9.44 21.15
N GLY A 53 0.85 -10.00 21.72
CA GLY A 53 1.34 -11.33 21.38
C GLY A 53 0.35 -12.48 21.57
N SER A 54 -0.62 -12.40 22.49
CA SER A 54 -1.65 -13.44 22.59
C SER A 54 -2.74 -13.34 21.51
N LYS A 55 -2.88 -12.18 20.86
CA LYS A 55 -3.92 -11.88 19.87
C LYS A 55 -3.37 -11.62 18.47
N TRP A 56 -2.06 -11.81 18.25
CA TRP A 56 -1.41 -11.33 17.04
C TRP A 56 -2.02 -11.91 15.76
N ALA A 57 -2.38 -13.20 15.78
CA ALA A 57 -2.96 -13.89 14.65
C ALA A 57 -4.35 -13.31 14.30
N GLU A 58 -5.16 -12.95 15.32
CA GLU A 58 -6.45 -12.29 15.13
C GLU A 58 -6.29 -10.90 14.51
N LEU A 59 -5.32 -10.12 15.02
CA LEU A 59 -4.99 -8.79 14.50
C LEU A 59 -4.42 -8.84 13.07
N GLN A 60 -3.84 -9.96 12.66
CA GLN A 60 -3.39 -10.23 11.29
C GLN A 60 -4.47 -10.88 10.40
N GLY A 61 -5.70 -11.06 10.91
CA GLY A 61 -6.84 -11.48 10.09
C GLY A 61 -7.09 -12.99 10.07
N ALA A 62 -6.61 -13.76 11.05
CA ALA A 62 -6.89 -15.21 11.15
C ALA A 62 -8.40 -15.53 11.08
N ARG A 63 -9.24 -14.63 11.61
CA ARG A 63 -10.71 -14.70 11.54
C ARG A 63 -11.32 -13.53 10.75
N ASP A 64 -10.63 -13.06 9.72
CA ASP A 64 -11.09 -11.98 8.83
C ASP A 64 -11.55 -10.71 9.56
N TRP A 65 -10.85 -10.42 10.67
CA TRP A 65 -11.12 -9.30 11.59
C TRP A 65 -12.57 -9.26 12.10
N ASP A 66 -13.23 -10.41 12.20
CA ASP A 66 -14.57 -10.53 12.76
C ASP A 66 -14.62 -9.96 14.19
N GLY A 67 -15.59 -9.08 14.44
CA GLY A 67 -15.72 -8.34 15.70
C GLY A 67 -14.64 -7.29 16.00
N LEU A 68 -13.68 -7.02 15.11
CA LEU A 68 -12.58 -6.07 15.35
C LEU A 68 -12.72 -4.73 14.60
N LEU A 69 -13.66 -4.60 13.66
CA LEU A 69 -13.77 -3.45 12.76
C LEU A 69 -14.88 -2.45 13.14
N SER A 70 -15.88 -2.87 13.92
CA SER A 70 -17.03 -2.04 14.32
C SER A 70 -17.58 -2.48 15.69
N PRO A 71 -17.19 -1.83 16.80
CA PRO A 71 -16.20 -0.74 16.88
C PRO A 71 -14.77 -1.23 16.55
N LEU A 72 -13.88 -0.29 16.20
CA LEU A 72 -12.50 -0.62 15.86
C LEU A 72 -11.69 -0.95 17.12
N ASP A 73 -11.28 -2.21 17.27
CA ASP A 73 -10.48 -2.67 18.42
C ASP A 73 -9.22 -1.82 18.61
N GLY A 74 -8.99 -1.36 19.84
CA GLY A 74 -7.87 -0.48 20.16
C GLY A 74 -6.46 -1.02 19.84
N ALA A 75 -6.25 -2.35 19.89
CA ALA A 75 -4.97 -2.95 19.51
C ALA A 75 -4.81 -2.96 17.97
N LEU A 76 -5.87 -3.31 17.25
CA LEU A 76 -5.90 -3.23 15.78
C LEU A 76 -5.69 -1.79 15.32
N ARG A 77 -6.37 -0.82 15.94
CA ARG A 77 -6.17 0.62 15.70
C ARG A 77 -4.71 1.04 15.81
N GLY A 78 -4.03 0.62 16.88
CA GLY A 78 -2.60 0.91 17.08
C GLY A 78 -1.71 0.30 16.00
N GLU A 79 -1.97 -0.95 15.61
CA GLU A 79 -1.20 -1.62 14.55
C GLU A 79 -1.47 -1.02 13.16
N LEU A 80 -2.70 -0.61 12.84
CA LEU A 80 -3.02 0.10 11.61
C LEU A 80 -2.26 1.41 11.50
N VAL A 81 -2.21 2.21 12.58
CA VAL A 81 -1.40 3.44 12.61
C VAL A 81 0.08 3.11 12.39
N ARG A 82 0.61 2.08 13.08
CA ARG A 82 2.00 1.62 12.95
C ARG A 82 2.34 1.23 11.51
N TYR A 83 1.48 0.47 10.82
CA TYR A 83 1.70 0.10 9.42
C TYR A 83 1.66 1.33 8.50
N GLY A 84 0.78 2.30 8.74
CA GLY A 84 0.80 3.56 7.99
C GLY A 84 2.06 4.40 8.22
N GLU A 85 2.69 4.34 9.40
CA GLU A 85 4.00 4.98 9.63
C GLU A 85 5.10 4.38 8.75
N PHE A 86 5.10 3.06 8.52
CA PHE A 86 6.03 2.43 7.57
C PHE A 86 5.80 2.92 6.14
N VAL A 87 4.54 3.13 5.74
CA VAL A 87 4.22 3.73 4.45
C VAL A 87 4.72 5.18 4.37
N ARG A 88 4.54 5.97 5.43
CA ARG A 88 5.10 7.34 5.52
C ARG A 88 6.63 7.32 5.39
N ALA A 89 7.29 6.36 6.03
CA ALA A 89 8.74 6.18 5.90
C ALA A 89 9.16 5.85 4.46
N ALA A 90 8.35 5.07 3.72
CA ALA A 90 8.59 4.78 2.30
C ALA A 90 8.51 6.04 1.44
N TYR A 91 7.52 6.92 1.68
CA TYR A 91 7.43 8.23 1.02
C TYR A 91 8.61 9.15 1.39
N ALA A 92 8.94 9.30 2.68
CA ALA A 92 9.99 10.19 3.15
C ALA A 92 11.38 9.82 2.58
N SER A 93 11.58 8.53 2.29
CA SER A 93 12.82 8.00 1.74
C SER A 93 12.96 8.16 0.22
N PHE A 94 11.91 8.54 -0.50
CA PHE A 94 11.97 8.75 -1.94
C PHE A 94 12.47 10.14 -2.31
N ASP A 95 13.33 10.23 -3.33
CA ASP A 95 13.80 11.51 -3.87
C ASP A 95 12.87 12.06 -4.96
N PHE A 96 12.13 13.12 -4.60
CA PHE A 96 11.19 13.83 -5.48
C PHE A 96 11.84 15.01 -6.23
N ASP A 97 13.14 15.25 -6.11
CA ASP A 97 13.80 16.36 -6.81
C ASP A 97 13.96 16.04 -8.30
N GLY A 98 12.91 16.31 -9.10
CA GLY A 98 12.86 16.01 -10.53
C GLY A 98 13.92 16.69 -11.40
N GLY A 99 14.66 17.67 -10.85
CA GLY A 99 15.80 18.29 -11.52
C GLY A 99 17.14 17.58 -11.25
N ALA A 100 17.20 16.67 -10.28
CA ALA A 100 18.41 15.99 -9.85
C ALA A 100 18.57 14.60 -10.51
N PRO A 101 19.80 14.14 -10.79
CA PRO A 101 20.06 12.77 -11.24
C PRO A 101 19.60 11.69 -10.23
N SER A 102 19.43 12.07 -8.96
CA SER A 102 18.95 11.20 -7.89
C SER A 102 17.43 11.07 -7.84
N TYR A 103 16.67 11.80 -8.66
CA TYR A 103 15.22 11.64 -8.74
C TYR A 103 14.84 10.17 -8.92
N GLY A 104 13.86 9.69 -8.17
CA GLY A 104 13.44 8.30 -8.28
C GLY A 104 14.25 7.32 -7.44
N SER A 105 15.30 7.77 -6.74
CA SER A 105 16.14 6.93 -5.87
C SER A 105 15.74 7.01 -4.39
N CYS A 106 16.35 6.14 -3.57
CA CYS A 106 16.22 6.21 -2.12
C CYS A 106 17.24 7.21 -1.53
N ARG A 107 16.77 8.18 -0.75
CA ARG A 107 17.57 9.25 -0.12
C ARG A 107 18.46 8.75 1.02
N PHE A 108 18.12 7.60 1.61
CA PHE A 108 18.70 7.15 2.87
C PHE A 108 19.35 5.77 2.73
N PRO A 109 20.55 5.54 3.32
CA PRO A 109 21.13 4.21 3.42
C PRO A 109 20.23 3.28 4.24
N SER A 110 20.06 2.03 3.78
CA SER A 110 19.15 1.04 4.38
C SER A 110 19.29 0.91 5.91
N ARG A 111 20.52 0.85 6.42
CA ARG A 111 20.83 0.73 7.86
C ARG A 111 20.31 1.90 8.72
N SER A 112 20.00 3.03 8.09
CA SER A 112 19.53 4.25 8.78
C SER A 112 18.19 4.75 8.26
N LEU A 113 17.56 4.02 7.35
CA LEU A 113 16.39 4.48 6.60
C LEU A 113 15.26 4.89 7.53
N LEU A 114 14.80 3.99 8.42
CA LEU A 114 13.67 4.28 9.33
C LEU A 114 13.97 5.48 10.24
N ARG A 115 15.16 5.53 10.84
CA ARG A 115 15.59 6.66 11.68
C ARG A 115 15.58 7.98 10.90
N ARG A 116 16.15 8.01 9.69
CA ARG A 116 16.23 9.23 8.86
C ARG A 116 14.88 9.62 8.24
N ALA A 117 13.99 8.65 8.08
CA ALA A 117 12.62 8.85 7.63
C ALA A 117 11.66 9.31 8.74
N GLY A 118 12.16 9.55 9.96
CA GLY A 118 11.35 10.05 11.09
C GLY A 118 10.70 8.97 11.95
N MET A 119 11.09 7.70 11.77
CA MET A 119 10.58 6.54 12.50
C MET A 119 11.73 5.83 13.27
N PRO A 120 12.34 6.48 14.28
CA PRO A 120 13.40 5.86 15.08
C PRO A 120 12.84 4.85 16.10
N GLY A 121 13.69 3.97 16.62
CA GLY A 121 13.35 3.12 17.77
C GLY A 121 12.25 2.09 17.50
N THR A 122 12.10 1.65 16.25
CA THR A 122 11.05 0.69 15.85
C THR A 122 11.36 -0.76 16.22
N GLY A 123 12.63 -1.10 16.42
CA GLY A 123 13.08 -2.50 16.50
C GLY A 123 13.23 -3.19 15.13
N TYR A 124 12.95 -2.49 14.03
CA TYR A 124 13.04 -3.03 12.68
C TYR A 124 14.34 -2.64 11.98
N ARG A 125 14.90 -3.58 11.21
CA ARG A 125 16.04 -3.36 10.32
C ARG A 125 15.60 -3.54 8.87
N VAL A 126 15.90 -2.55 8.03
CA VAL A 126 15.67 -2.66 6.57
C VAL A 126 16.68 -3.62 5.95
N THR A 127 16.18 -4.66 5.30
CA THR A 127 16.98 -5.71 4.65
C THR A 127 17.07 -5.52 3.13
N ARG A 128 16.02 -4.99 2.50
CA ARG A 128 15.96 -4.80 1.04
C ARG A 128 15.32 -3.47 0.67
N LEU A 129 15.91 -2.77 -0.30
CA LEU A 129 15.25 -1.68 -1.02
C LEU A 129 14.63 -2.25 -2.29
N LEU A 130 13.37 -1.87 -2.55
CA LEU A 130 12.57 -2.37 -3.65
C LEU A 130 12.47 -1.32 -4.74
N HIS A 131 12.59 -1.78 -5.98
CA HIS A 131 12.53 -0.92 -7.17
C HIS A 131 11.55 -1.49 -8.19
N ALA A 132 10.88 -0.62 -8.94
CA ALA A 132 10.02 -0.98 -10.06
C ALA A 132 10.55 -0.36 -11.35
N ALA A 133 10.38 -1.05 -12.48
CA ALA A 133 10.92 -0.62 -13.77
C ALA A 133 10.27 0.66 -14.30
N SER A 134 11.10 1.58 -14.82
CA SER A 134 10.66 2.88 -15.35
C SER A 134 9.95 2.76 -16.70
N THR A 135 10.42 1.85 -17.56
CA THR A 135 9.87 1.58 -18.91
C THR A 135 8.47 0.97 -18.90
N SER A 136 7.96 0.62 -17.72
CA SER A 136 6.74 -0.16 -17.50
C SER A 136 5.61 0.68 -16.91
N VAL A 137 5.89 1.96 -16.65
CA VAL A 137 4.91 2.88 -16.11
C VAL A 137 3.91 3.28 -17.19
N PRO A 138 2.60 3.17 -16.93
CA PRO A 138 1.62 3.74 -17.83
C PRO A 138 1.75 5.28 -17.82
N GLY A 139 1.32 5.94 -18.90
CA GLY A 139 1.52 7.38 -19.13
C GLY A 139 0.94 8.33 -18.07
N TRP A 140 0.29 7.81 -17.03
CA TRP A 140 -0.22 8.55 -15.88
C TRP A 140 0.76 8.76 -14.73
N LEU A 141 1.88 8.02 -14.67
CA LEU A 141 2.87 8.23 -13.62
C LEU A 141 3.84 9.28 -14.15
N PRO A 142 3.82 10.55 -13.68
CA PRO A 142 4.71 11.56 -14.23
C PRO A 142 6.15 11.13 -14.04
N SER A 143 6.77 10.84 -15.19
CA SER A 143 8.20 10.67 -15.44
C SER A 143 8.96 10.04 -14.29
N LEU A 144 9.00 8.70 -14.23
CA LEU A 144 10.14 8.03 -13.62
C LEU A 144 11.41 8.42 -14.39
N PRO A 145 12.60 8.43 -13.74
CA PRO A 145 13.83 8.81 -14.43
C PRO A 145 14.01 7.92 -15.68
N PRO A 146 14.52 8.49 -16.78
CA PRO A 146 14.68 7.76 -18.05
C PRO A 146 15.62 6.55 -17.95
N SER A 147 16.33 6.38 -16.83
CA SER A 147 17.29 5.31 -16.58
C SER A 147 16.69 4.18 -15.73
N GLY A 148 16.11 3.18 -16.38
CA GLY A 148 15.99 1.81 -15.85
C GLY A 148 14.88 1.51 -14.82
N SER A 149 14.90 2.12 -13.62
CA SER A 149 14.06 1.71 -12.48
C SER A 149 14.01 2.73 -11.34
N SER A 150 12.95 2.73 -10.54
CA SER A 150 12.73 3.69 -9.44
C SER A 150 12.40 3.00 -8.11
N TYR A 151 12.90 3.56 -7.02
CA TYR A 151 12.60 3.16 -5.65
C TYR A 151 11.09 3.26 -5.37
N ILE A 152 10.50 2.16 -4.89
CA ILE A 152 9.06 2.03 -4.65
C ILE A 152 8.72 1.60 -3.22
N GLY A 153 9.72 1.15 -2.44
CA GLY A 153 9.48 0.65 -1.10
C GLY A 153 10.66 -0.11 -0.51
N PHE A 154 10.44 -0.78 0.61
CA PHE A 154 11.47 -1.56 1.29
C PHE A 154 10.88 -2.77 2.03
N VAL A 155 11.76 -3.70 2.38
CA VAL A 155 11.49 -4.81 3.30
C VAL A 155 12.27 -4.56 4.59
N ALA A 156 11.60 -4.70 5.74
CA ALA A 156 12.19 -4.58 7.05
C ALA A 156 11.79 -5.74 7.96
N VAL A 157 12.72 -6.27 8.74
CA VAL A 157 12.50 -7.38 9.68
C VAL A 157 12.60 -6.84 11.10
N CYS A 158 11.67 -7.24 11.97
CA CYS A 158 11.78 -7.00 13.40
C CYS A 158 12.91 -7.85 13.98
N ASP A 159 13.97 -7.21 14.48
CA ASP A 159 15.14 -7.88 15.07
C ASP A 159 15.27 -7.62 16.58
N ASP A 160 14.45 -6.73 17.12
CA ASP A 160 14.46 -6.40 18.54
C ASP A 160 13.64 -7.41 19.35
N GLU A 161 14.28 -8.09 20.31
CA GLU A 161 13.65 -9.14 21.12
C GLU A 161 12.46 -8.61 21.94
N SER A 162 12.52 -7.36 22.42
CA SER A 162 11.41 -6.78 23.21
C SER A 162 10.19 -6.49 22.33
N GLU A 163 10.42 -6.05 21.10
CA GLU A 163 9.35 -5.84 20.12
C GLU A 163 8.77 -7.18 19.62
N ILE A 164 9.62 -8.20 19.42
CA ILE A 164 9.16 -9.57 19.11
C ILE A 164 8.28 -10.12 20.24
N GLU A 165 8.68 -9.95 21.51
CA GLU A 165 7.87 -10.35 22.67
C GLU A 165 6.53 -9.59 22.71
N ARG A 166 6.55 -8.27 22.46
CA ARG A 166 5.32 -7.44 22.40
C ARG A 166 4.37 -7.91 21.30
N LEU A 167 4.90 -8.22 20.13
CA LEU A 167 4.16 -8.66 18.94
C LEU A 167 3.76 -10.14 19.00
N GLY A 168 4.40 -10.95 19.84
CA GLY A 168 4.25 -12.41 19.92
C GLY A 168 4.75 -13.19 18.70
N ARG A 169 5.49 -12.50 17.82
CA ARG A 169 5.96 -13.02 16.53
C ARG A 169 7.11 -12.15 16.01
N ARG A 170 7.93 -12.73 15.14
CA ARG A 170 8.85 -11.97 14.31
C ARG A 170 8.09 -11.46 13.09
N ASP A 171 7.84 -10.16 13.08
CA ASP A 171 7.10 -9.51 12.01
C ASP A 171 8.06 -8.96 10.94
N VAL A 172 7.71 -9.18 9.68
CA VAL A 172 8.39 -8.64 8.49
C VAL A 172 7.44 -7.65 7.84
N VAL A 173 7.87 -6.41 7.66
CA VAL A 173 7.08 -5.38 6.98
C VAL A 173 7.63 -5.13 5.59
N VAL A 174 6.79 -5.30 4.58
CA VAL A 174 7.04 -4.85 3.21
C VAL A 174 6.22 -3.58 2.97
N ALA A 175 6.88 -2.44 2.87
CA ALA A 175 6.21 -1.13 2.78
C ALA A 175 6.38 -0.50 1.41
N PHE A 176 5.27 -0.15 0.77
CA PHE A 176 5.22 0.51 -0.53
C PHE A 176 4.70 1.93 -0.45
N ARG A 177 5.38 2.86 -1.12
CA ARG A 177 4.81 4.18 -1.39
C ARG A 177 3.84 4.11 -2.58
N GLY A 178 2.97 5.11 -2.67
CA GLY A 178 2.18 5.41 -3.86
C GLY A 178 2.86 6.43 -4.76
N THR A 179 2.06 7.08 -5.61
CA THR A 179 2.52 8.06 -6.59
C THR A 179 2.62 9.47 -6.00
N ALA A 180 3.45 10.33 -6.58
CA ALA A 180 3.54 11.74 -6.17
C ALA A 180 2.27 12.53 -6.50
N THR A 181 1.61 12.21 -7.62
CA THR A 181 0.40 12.89 -8.12
C THR A 181 -0.74 11.88 -8.30
N CYS A 182 -1.50 11.65 -7.23
CA CYS A 182 -2.60 10.67 -7.25
C CYS A 182 -3.79 11.13 -8.13
N GLY A 183 -4.00 12.44 -8.30
CA GLY A 183 -5.10 12.97 -9.13
C GLY A 183 -4.97 12.65 -10.61
N GLU A 184 -3.81 12.93 -11.21
CA GLU A 184 -3.50 12.59 -12.61
C GLU A 184 -3.49 11.08 -12.84
N TRP A 185 -3.23 10.31 -11.78
CA TRP A 185 -3.24 8.87 -11.84
C TRP A 185 -4.63 8.27 -12.09
N VAL A 186 -5.62 8.68 -11.30
CA VAL A 186 -7.00 8.17 -11.39
C VAL A 186 -7.59 8.41 -12.77
N ASP A 187 -7.34 9.58 -13.35
CA ASP A 187 -7.94 10.00 -14.62
C ASP A 187 -7.46 9.18 -15.83
N ASN A 188 -6.22 8.65 -15.81
CA ASN A 188 -5.72 7.80 -16.89
C ASN A 188 -5.70 6.29 -16.58
N PHE A 189 -6.31 5.86 -15.48
CA PHE A 189 -6.44 4.44 -15.10
C PHE A 189 -7.50 3.68 -15.92
N LYS A 190 -7.57 3.94 -17.23
CA LYS A 190 -8.53 3.32 -18.18
C LYS A 190 -8.05 1.97 -18.73
N SER A 191 -7.20 1.25 -17.99
CA SER A 191 -6.62 -0.02 -18.45
C SER A 191 -7.49 -1.22 -18.09
N GLY A 192 -7.52 -2.19 -19.02
CA GLY A 192 -8.26 -3.43 -18.87
C GLY A 192 -7.61 -4.39 -17.87
N LEU A 193 -8.39 -5.37 -17.45
CA LEU A 193 -7.91 -6.55 -16.73
C LEU A 193 -6.98 -7.39 -17.63
N THR A 194 -5.93 -7.95 -17.05
CA THR A 194 -5.02 -8.91 -17.69
C THR A 194 -5.00 -10.21 -16.90
N ARG A 195 -4.86 -11.33 -17.62
CA ARG A 195 -4.85 -12.67 -17.03
C ARG A 195 -3.55 -12.90 -16.28
N LEU A 196 -3.66 -13.49 -15.08
CA LEU A 196 -2.50 -14.01 -14.38
C LEU A 196 -2.05 -15.33 -15.01
N PRO A 197 -0.74 -15.63 -15.07
CA PRO A 197 -0.26 -16.93 -15.50
C PRO A 197 -0.86 -18.06 -14.65
N THR A 198 -1.43 -19.08 -15.29
CA THR A 198 -2.06 -20.23 -14.62
C THR A 198 -1.06 -21.38 -14.50
N THR A 199 -0.97 -21.99 -13.31
CA THR A 199 -0.22 -23.25 -13.08
C THR A 199 -1.21 -24.40 -12.95
N GLY A 200 -1.78 -24.90 -14.05
CA GLY A 200 -2.67 -26.07 -14.04
C GLY A 200 -3.67 -26.11 -15.19
N THR A 201 -3.89 -27.30 -15.73
CA THR A 201 -4.79 -27.66 -16.84
C THR A 201 -6.23 -27.87 -16.37
N ASP A 202 -7.16 -27.35 -17.17
CA ASP A 202 -8.55 -27.80 -17.38
C ASP A 202 -9.42 -28.11 -16.15
N GLU A 203 -10.26 -27.14 -15.75
CA GLU A 203 -11.68 -27.41 -15.49
C GLU A 203 -12.50 -26.26 -16.07
N GLU A 204 -13.46 -26.62 -16.92
CA GLU A 204 -14.43 -25.72 -17.56
C GLU A 204 -15.33 -25.08 -16.49
N GLU A 205 -15.68 -23.80 -16.69
CA GLU A 205 -16.62 -22.94 -15.92
C GLU A 205 -16.08 -21.98 -14.84
N GLU A 206 -14.81 -22.04 -14.39
CA GLU A 206 -14.31 -21.01 -13.47
C GLU A 206 -13.80 -19.75 -14.21
N GLU A 207 -14.29 -18.58 -13.80
CA GLU A 207 -13.79 -17.28 -14.27
C GLU A 207 -12.27 -17.21 -14.01
N GLU A 208 -11.46 -16.84 -15.01
CA GLU A 208 -10.02 -16.78 -14.84
C GLU A 208 -9.62 -15.59 -13.93
N PRO A 209 -8.59 -15.74 -13.08
CA PRO A 209 -8.12 -14.65 -12.24
C PRO A 209 -7.36 -13.62 -13.07
N MET A 210 -7.88 -12.41 -12.99
CA MET A 210 -7.34 -11.26 -13.70
C MET A 210 -7.09 -10.11 -12.74
N VAL A 211 -6.02 -9.38 -13.01
CA VAL A 211 -5.62 -8.18 -12.26
C VAL A 211 -5.52 -7.00 -13.21
N GLU A 212 -5.52 -5.79 -12.67
CA GLU A 212 -5.35 -4.62 -13.51
C GLU A 212 -3.96 -4.62 -14.18
N SER A 213 -3.97 -4.38 -15.50
CA SER A 213 -2.78 -4.55 -16.34
C SER A 213 -1.62 -3.60 -16.00
N GLY A 214 -1.91 -2.36 -15.59
CA GLY A 214 -0.91 -1.40 -15.14
C GLY A 214 -0.18 -1.84 -13.87
N PHE A 215 -0.92 -2.27 -12.84
CA PHE A 215 -0.35 -2.82 -11.60
C PHE A 215 0.48 -4.06 -11.89
N TRP A 216 -0.07 -4.99 -12.70
CA TRP A 216 0.65 -6.20 -13.06
C TRP A 216 1.94 -5.92 -13.81
N ARG A 217 1.90 -5.01 -14.79
CA ARG A 217 3.09 -4.62 -15.54
C ARG A 217 4.14 -3.95 -14.65
N LEU A 218 3.72 -3.05 -13.76
CA LEU A 218 4.64 -2.43 -12.79
C LEU A 218 5.27 -3.47 -11.84
N PHE A 219 4.51 -4.49 -11.46
CA PHE A 219 4.94 -5.54 -10.55
C PHE A 219 5.89 -6.55 -11.22
N THR A 220 5.65 -6.92 -12.47
CA THR A 220 6.34 -8.04 -13.14
C THR A 220 7.40 -7.64 -14.15
N ALA A 221 7.39 -6.40 -14.64
CA ALA A 221 8.37 -6.00 -15.64
C ALA A 221 9.77 -5.85 -15.03
N PRO A 222 10.81 -6.40 -15.67
CA PRO A 222 12.20 -6.20 -15.24
C PRO A 222 12.68 -4.80 -15.60
N GLY A 223 13.55 -4.24 -14.75
CA GLY A 223 14.32 -3.03 -15.08
C GLY A 223 15.70 -3.40 -15.64
N GLU A 224 16.42 -2.40 -16.12
CA GLU A 224 17.82 -2.60 -16.58
C GLU A 224 18.77 -2.90 -15.41
N ALA A 225 18.59 -2.20 -14.29
CA ALA A 225 19.46 -2.30 -13.11
C ALA A 225 18.95 -3.30 -12.06
N HIS A 226 17.67 -3.64 -12.08
CA HIS A 226 17.01 -4.45 -11.07
C HIS A 226 16.08 -5.47 -11.72
N SER A 227 16.00 -6.66 -11.13
CA SER A 227 14.97 -7.64 -11.46
C SER A 227 13.57 -7.06 -11.22
N SER A 228 12.54 -7.72 -11.73
CA SER A 228 11.16 -7.28 -11.50
C SER A 228 10.84 -7.15 -10.01
N LEU A 229 9.88 -6.30 -9.67
CA LEU A 229 9.48 -6.12 -8.27
C LEU A 229 9.00 -7.45 -7.68
N GLN A 230 8.24 -8.24 -8.45
CA GLN A 230 7.81 -9.60 -8.13
C GLN A 230 9.01 -10.49 -7.74
N GLN A 231 10.07 -10.51 -8.53
CA GLN A 231 11.26 -11.31 -8.24
C GLN A 231 11.95 -10.82 -6.96
N GLN A 232 12.08 -9.50 -6.78
CA GLN A 232 12.73 -8.92 -5.60
C GLN A 232 12.01 -9.29 -4.30
N VAL A 233 10.67 -9.21 -4.27
CA VAL A 233 9.89 -9.58 -3.08
C VAL A 233 9.89 -11.08 -2.83
N ARG A 234 9.80 -11.89 -3.89
CA ARG A 234 9.86 -13.36 -3.78
C ARG A 234 11.19 -13.82 -3.21
N ASP A 235 12.30 -13.34 -3.75
CA ASP A 235 13.64 -13.75 -3.32
C ASP A 235 13.91 -13.32 -1.88
N GLU A 236 13.48 -12.11 -1.51
CA GLU A 236 13.66 -11.61 -0.15
C GLU A 236 12.76 -12.33 0.86
N ALA A 237 11.52 -12.64 0.51
CA ALA A 237 10.61 -13.42 1.36
C ALA A 237 11.18 -14.83 1.60
N ARG A 238 11.67 -15.52 0.55
CA ARG A 238 12.35 -16.81 0.67
C ARG A 238 13.59 -16.74 1.56
N ARG A 239 14.43 -15.72 1.36
CA ARG A 239 15.64 -15.50 2.17
C ARG A 239 15.28 -15.35 3.65
N ILE A 240 14.27 -14.53 3.95
CA ILE A 240 13.80 -14.30 5.33
C ILE A 240 13.18 -15.57 5.93
N ALA A 241 12.36 -16.30 5.18
CA ALA A 241 11.79 -17.57 5.62
C ALA A 241 12.88 -18.58 6.02
N ASN A 242 13.95 -18.67 5.23
CA ASN A 242 15.08 -19.57 5.51
C ASN A 242 15.94 -19.11 6.69
N GLU A 243 16.10 -17.80 6.90
CA GLU A 243 16.95 -17.25 7.96
C GLU A 243 16.24 -17.20 9.32
N TYR A 244 14.94 -16.92 9.33
CA TYR A 244 14.18 -16.61 10.54
C TYR A 244 13.05 -17.58 10.84
N GLY A 245 12.71 -18.47 9.91
CA GLY A 245 11.73 -19.53 10.12
C GLY A 245 12.32 -20.78 10.75
N GLY A 246 11.46 -21.76 11.04
CA GLY A 246 11.86 -23.08 11.55
C GLY A 246 11.55 -23.31 13.03
N SER A 247 11.72 -24.56 13.46
CA SER A 247 11.44 -25.00 14.83
C SER A 247 12.37 -24.31 15.83
N GLY A 248 11.81 -23.81 16.93
CA GLY A 248 12.55 -23.09 17.98
C GLY A 248 12.72 -21.59 17.74
N MET A 249 12.29 -21.08 16.58
CA MET A 249 12.23 -19.63 16.31
C MET A 249 10.83 -19.09 16.67
N PRO A 250 10.71 -17.79 17.00
CA PRO A 250 9.39 -17.15 17.13
C PRO A 250 8.57 -17.32 15.83
N PRO A 251 7.22 -17.38 15.91
CA PRO A 251 6.40 -17.41 14.71
C PRO A 251 6.76 -16.28 13.75
N LEU A 252 6.88 -16.58 12.45
CA LEU A 252 7.20 -15.60 11.41
C LEU A 252 5.92 -15.14 10.71
N SER A 253 5.77 -13.83 10.49
CA SER A 253 4.69 -13.26 9.68
C SER A 253 5.22 -12.22 8.70
N ILE A 254 4.56 -12.07 7.55
CA ILE A 254 4.83 -10.99 6.61
C ILE A 254 3.60 -10.08 6.54
N THR A 255 3.73 -8.85 7.02
CA THR A 255 2.76 -7.78 6.76
C THR A 255 3.21 -6.93 5.58
N VAL A 256 2.38 -6.84 4.55
CA VAL A 256 2.59 -5.96 3.41
C VAL A 256 1.71 -4.73 3.57
N THR A 257 2.25 -3.53 3.39
CA THR A 257 1.48 -2.30 3.54
C THR A 257 1.80 -1.28 2.46
N GLY A 258 0.81 -0.46 2.14
CA GLY A 258 0.98 0.59 1.14
C GLY A 258 -0.21 1.53 1.05
N HIS A 259 0.04 2.67 0.42
CA HIS A 259 -0.96 3.70 0.15
C HIS A 259 -1.14 3.92 -1.35
N SER A 260 -2.37 4.16 -1.81
CA SER A 260 -2.66 4.48 -3.22
C SER A 260 -2.17 3.37 -4.16
N LEU A 261 -1.33 3.66 -5.16
CA LEU A 261 -0.65 2.63 -5.96
C LEU A 261 0.09 1.58 -5.11
N GLY A 262 0.73 2.00 -4.00
CA GLY A 262 1.41 1.09 -3.09
C GLY A 262 0.47 0.09 -2.41
N ALA A 263 -0.80 0.46 -2.21
CA ALA A 263 -1.82 -0.46 -1.71
C ALA A 263 -2.16 -1.56 -2.73
N ALA A 264 -2.22 -1.24 -4.03
CA ALA A 264 -2.40 -2.26 -5.06
C ALA A 264 -1.20 -3.22 -5.12
N LEU A 265 0.02 -2.68 -5.04
CA LEU A 265 1.25 -3.49 -4.96
C LEU A 265 1.28 -4.35 -3.71
N ALA A 266 0.70 -3.89 -2.59
CA ALA A 266 0.63 -4.68 -1.37
C ALA A 266 -0.21 -5.95 -1.54
N VAL A 267 -1.37 -5.83 -2.21
CA VAL A 267 -2.25 -6.98 -2.52
C VAL A 267 -1.57 -7.95 -3.50
N LEU A 268 -0.92 -7.45 -4.56
CA LEU A 268 -0.17 -8.30 -5.50
C LEU A 268 1.02 -9.02 -4.84
N THR A 269 1.71 -8.34 -3.93
CA THR A 269 2.83 -8.93 -3.17
C THR A 269 2.34 -10.01 -2.23
N ALA A 270 1.22 -9.79 -1.52
CA ALA A 270 0.63 -10.82 -0.68
C ALA A 270 0.26 -12.06 -1.51
N HIS A 271 -0.37 -11.86 -2.69
CA HIS A 271 -0.68 -12.95 -3.62
C HIS A 271 0.55 -13.72 -4.10
N GLU A 272 1.63 -13.02 -4.46
CA GLU A 272 2.87 -13.67 -4.90
C GLU A 272 3.43 -14.55 -3.77
N ILE A 273 3.59 -14.00 -2.58
CA ILE A 273 4.23 -14.70 -1.46
C ILE A 273 3.42 -15.94 -1.08
N THR A 274 2.10 -15.83 -0.92
CA THR A 274 1.25 -16.96 -0.54
C THR A 274 1.18 -18.04 -1.62
N THR A 275 1.15 -17.64 -2.90
CA THR A 275 1.18 -18.59 -4.02
C THR A 275 2.50 -19.35 -4.06
N GLN A 276 3.63 -18.67 -3.87
CA GLN A 276 4.95 -19.30 -3.81
C GLN A 276 5.07 -20.26 -2.63
N GLN A 277 4.62 -19.84 -1.44
CA GLN A 277 4.61 -20.71 -0.26
C GLN A 277 3.81 -21.99 -0.50
N ARG A 278 2.62 -21.88 -1.11
CA ARG A 278 1.80 -23.06 -1.41
C ARG A 278 2.46 -24.01 -2.41
N GLN A 279 3.19 -23.47 -3.38
CA GLN A 279 3.92 -24.25 -4.38
C GLN A 279 5.15 -24.96 -3.78
N GLU A 280 5.83 -24.32 -2.82
CA GLU A 280 7.08 -24.80 -2.25
C GLU A 280 6.90 -25.68 -1.00
N HIS A 281 5.94 -25.37 -0.14
CA HIS A 281 5.94 -25.85 1.25
C HIS A 281 5.09 -27.09 1.54
N GLY A 282 4.46 -27.72 0.54
CA GLY A 282 3.74 -28.99 0.74
C GLY A 282 2.87 -28.99 2.02
N SER A 283 3.15 -29.91 2.96
CA SER A 283 2.40 -30.10 4.21
C SER A 283 2.88 -29.30 5.44
N GLY A 284 3.82 -28.35 5.28
CA GLY A 284 4.25 -27.47 6.38
C GLY A 284 3.25 -26.34 6.63
N GLU A 285 3.16 -25.84 7.87
CA GLU A 285 2.33 -24.66 8.15
C GLU A 285 2.90 -23.41 7.47
N PRO A 286 2.16 -22.75 6.57
CA PRO A 286 2.62 -21.55 5.89
C PRO A 286 2.68 -20.36 6.86
N MET A 287 3.68 -19.49 6.69
CA MET A 287 3.71 -18.20 7.41
C MET A 287 2.50 -17.35 7.02
N MET A 288 1.96 -16.61 7.99
CA MET A 288 0.82 -15.72 7.76
C MET A 288 1.25 -14.50 6.94
N VAL A 289 0.52 -14.22 5.87
CA VAL A 289 0.76 -13.07 4.98
C VAL A 289 -0.48 -12.18 4.95
N THR A 290 -0.29 -10.94 5.37
CA THR A 290 -1.39 -9.97 5.55
C THR A 290 -1.08 -8.67 4.83
N ALA A 291 -1.94 -8.27 3.89
CA ALA A 291 -1.88 -6.94 3.29
C ALA A 291 -2.77 -5.95 4.06
N VAL A 292 -2.18 -4.86 4.54
CA VAL A 292 -2.89 -3.70 5.12
C VAL A 292 -2.74 -2.52 4.19
N SER A 293 -3.83 -2.18 3.50
CA SER A 293 -3.83 -1.16 2.45
C SER A 293 -4.58 0.10 2.86
N PHE A 294 -4.07 1.27 2.48
CA PHE A 294 -4.69 2.58 2.72
C PHE A 294 -5.05 3.24 1.39
N GLY A 295 -6.31 3.64 1.21
CA GLY A 295 -6.73 4.33 -0.03
C GLY A 295 -6.44 3.52 -1.28
N GLY A 296 -6.53 2.18 -1.21
CA GLY A 296 -6.17 1.31 -2.32
C GLY A 296 -7.28 1.21 -3.39
N PRO A 297 -6.94 1.27 -4.68
CA PRO A 297 -7.89 0.96 -5.76
C PRO A 297 -8.23 -0.54 -5.82
N ARG A 298 -9.22 -0.91 -6.63
CA ARG A 298 -9.50 -2.32 -6.93
C ARG A 298 -8.38 -2.92 -7.76
N VAL A 299 -7.97 -4.13 -7.40
CA VAL A 299 -6.76 -4.76 -7.96
C VAL A 299 -7.08 -5.80 -9.03
N GLY A 300 -8.21 -6.51 -8.90
CA GLY A 300 -8.55 -7.60 -9.81
C GLY A 300 -10.03 -7.98 -9.76
N ASN A 301 -10.36 -9.08 -10.44
CA ASN A 301 -11.71 -9.65 -10.46
C ASN A 301 -11.97 -10.61 -9.30
N VAL A 302 -13.18 -11.17 -9.29
CA VAL A 302 -13.66 -12.11 -8.25
C VAL A 302 -12.81 -13.36 -8.20
N ALA A 303 -12.40 -13.89 -9.35
CA ALA A 303 -11.50 -15.03 -9.42
C ALA A 303 -10.12 -14.75 -8.81
N PHE A 304 -9.57 -13.54 -9.02
CA PHE A 304 -8.34 -13.12 -8.35
C PHE A 304 -8.49 -13.05 -6.83
N ARG A 305 -9.60 -12.46 -6.35
CA ARG A 305 -9.92 -12.43 -4.92
C ARG A 305 -9.96 -13.84 -4.33
N ARG A 306 -10.76 -14.73 -4.94
CA ARG A 306 -10.91 -16.12 -4.49
C ARG A 306 -9.57 -16.84 -4.44
N ARG A 307 -8.76 -16.73 -5.51
CA ARG A 307 -7.41 -17.32 -5.54
C ARG A 307 -6.51 -16.79 -4.42
N LEU A 308 -6.55 -15.49 -4.13
CA LEU A 308 -5.76 -14.90 -3.04
C LEU A 308 -6.24 -15.36 -1.66
N GLU A 309 -7.55 -15.53 -1.44
CA GLU A 309 -8.11 -15.99 -0.16
C GLU A 309 -7.82 -17.48 0.06
N GLU A 310 -8.06 -18.34 -0.95
CA GLU A 310 -7.71 -19.78 -0.93
C GLU A 310 -6.20 -19.98 -0.76
N SER A 311 -5.41 -19.07 -1.34
CA SER A 311 -4.18 -18.49 -0.80
C SER A 311 -3.62 -18.85 0.58
N GLY A 312 -4.48 -18.62 1.58
CA GLY A 312 -4.07 -18.23 2.93
C GLY A 312 -3.75 -16.73 3.07
N GLY A 313 -3.87 -15.93 2.01
CA GLY A 313 -3.60 -14.49 2.06
C GLY A 313 -4.74 -13.71 2.71
N LYS A 314 -4.39 -12.78 3.59
CA LYS A 314 -5.35 -11.88 4.25
C LYS A 314 -5.20 -10.46 3.73
N VAL A 315 -6.30 -9.76 3.49
CA VAL A 315 -6.28 -8.37 3.03
C VAL A 315 -7.28 -7.55 3.84
N LEU A 316 -6.77 -6.48 4.47
CA LEU A 316 -7.55 -5.44 5.12
C LEU A 316 -7.37 -4.13 4.35
N ARG A 317 -8.49 -3.58 3.88
CA ARG A 317 -8.56 -2.31 3.16
C ARG A 317 -9.09 -1.23 4.08
N VAL A 318 -8.24 -0.27 4.42
CA VAL A 318 -8.64 0.97 5.08
C VAL A 318 -9.12 1.93 3.98
N VAL A 319 -10.40 2.27 4.02
CA VAL A 319 -11.12 3.01 2.97
C VAL A 319 -11.74 4.27 3.55
N ASN A 320 -11.48 5.44 2.96
CA ASN A 320 -12.22 6.66 3.24
C ASN A 320 -13.39 6.76 2.26
N SER A 321 -14.61 6.93 2.77
CA SER A 321 -15.82 7.02 1.96
C SER A 321 -15.81 8.21 0.99
N ASP A 322 -15.04 9.25 1.32
CA ASP A 322 -14.86 10.47 0.51
C ASP A 322 -13.72 10.36 -0.51
N ASP A 323 -12.97 9.26 -0.51
CA ASP A 323 -11.88 9.00 -1.45
C ASP A 323 -12.39 8.24 -2.68
N ILE A 324 -12.24 8.86 -3.87
CA ILE A 324 -12.65 8.27 -5.15
C ILE A 324 -11.73 7.12 -5.59
N VAL A 325 -10.47 7.12 -5.16
CA VAL A 325 -9.48 6.10 -5.54
C VAL A 325 -9.95 4.71 -5.14
N THR A 326 -10.58 4.60 -3.97
CA THR A 326 -11.08 3.33 -3.44
C THR A 326 -12.24 2.73 -4.26
N LYS A 327 -12.85 3.52 -5.14
CA LYS A 327 -14.02 3.16 -5.94
C LYS A 327 -13.68 2.84 -7.40
N VAL A 328 -12.42 2.98 -7.80
CA VAL A 328 -11.91 2.68 -9.15
C VAL A 328 -10.93 1.52 -9.11
N PRO A 329 -10.70 0.84 -10.25
CA PRO A 329 -11.42 0.87 -11.52
C PRO A 329 -12.80 0.20 -11.46
N GLY A 330 -13.62 0.47 -12.49
CA GLY A 330 -14.86 -0.27 -12.77
C GLY A 330 -16.02 0.03 -11.82
N PHE A 331 -17.11 -0.72 -12.00
CA PHE A 331 -18.26 -0.73 -11.10
C PHE A 331 -18.18 -1.98 -10.22
N PRO A 332 -18.58 -1.91 -8.94
CA PRO A 332 -18.60 -3.10 -8.09
C PRO A 332 -19.54 -4.14 -8.69
N VAL A 333 -19.02 -5.35 -8.94
CA VAL A 333 -19.87 -6.51 -9.25
C VAL A 333 -20.45 -7.01 -7.92
N VAL A 334 -21.71 -6.66 -7.65
CA VAL A 334 -22.42 -7.16 -6.47
C VAL A 334 -22.75 -8.63 -6.71
N HIS A 335 -22.23 -9.51 -5.86
CA HIS A 335 -22.78 -10.85 -5.71
C HIS A 335 -23.95 -10.73 -4.74
N GLU A 336 -25.16 -11.00 -5.21
CA GLU A 336 -26.25 -11.39 -4.32
C GLU A 336 -25.84 -12.75 -3.74
N HIS A 337 -25.18 -12.71 -2.59
CA HIS A 337 -25.40 -13.72 -1.56
C HIS A 337 -26.48 -13.13 -0.67
N ASP A 338 -27.59 -13.87 -0.56
CA ASP A 338 -28.63 -13.62 0.42
C ASP A 338 -28.03 -13.51 1.83
N ASP A 339 -28.65 -12.67 2.66
CA ASP A 339 -28.32 -12.32 4.04
C ASP A 339 -27.51 -11.02 4.24
N ASP A 340 -28.16 -9.86 4.01
CA ASP A 340 -28.13 -8.78 5.01
C ASP A 340 -29.30 -7.78 4.81
N ASP A 341 -30.30 -7.89 5.67
CA ASP A 341 -31.41 -6.94 5.84
C ASP A 341 -30.90 -5.66 6.51
N SER A 342 -30.27 -4.79 5.74
CA SER A 342 -30.01 -3.41 6.16
C SER A 342 -30.74 -2.45 5.21
N GLY A 343 -31.93 -2.04 5.64
CA GLY A 343 -32.85 -1.12 4.96
C GLY A 343 -32.33 0.31 4.78
N ALA A 344 -31.17 0.48 4.17
CA ALA A 344 -30.65 1.78 3.75
C ALA A 344 -31.25 2.17 2.39
N GLN A 345 -32.15 3.16 2.40
CA GLN A 345 -32.64 3.77 1.16
C GLN A 345 -31.46 4.36 0.36
N PRO A 346 -31.37 4.10 -0.96
CA PRO A 346 -30.26 4.59 -1.76
C PRO A 346 -30.35 6.12 -1.93
N ALA A 347 -29.21 6.79 -1.71
CA ALA A 347 -29.04 8.21 -1.99
C ALA A 347 -29.38 8.54 -3.45
N LYS A 348 -30.23 9.55 -3.64
CA LYS A 348 -30.62 10.10 -4.95
C LYS A 348 -29.40 10.71 -5.63
N GLY A 349 -29.07 10.26 -6.85
CA GLY A 349 -28.23 11.06 -7.76
C GLY A 349 -27.21 10.32 -8.64
N MET A 350 -26.96 9.02 -8.45
CA MET A 350 -26.03 8.29 -9.32
C MET A 350 -26.82 7.39 -10.29
N MET A 351 -26.74 7.69 -11.59
CA MET A 351 -27.19 6.78 -12.64
C MET A 351 -26.39 5.47 -12.49
N LYS A 352 -26.95 4.46 -11.83
CA LYS A 352 -26.46 3.09 -11.93
C LYS A 352 -26.75 2.64 -13.35
N ALA A 353 -25.75 2.73 -14.23
CA ALA A 353 -25.81 2.05 -15.51
C ALA A 353 -25.94 0.54 -15.22
N ARG A 354 -27.16 0.01 -15.28
CA ARG A 354 -27.44 -1.42 -15.08
C ARG A 354 -27.05 -2.17 -16.35
N LEU A 355 -25.74 -2.34 -16.57
CA LEU A 355 -25.21 -3.24 -17.57
C LEU A 355 -25.31 -4.68 -17.03
N PRO A 356 -25.77 -5.66 -17.83
CA PRO A 356 -25.80 -7.07 -17.41
C PRO A 356 -24.41 -7.58 -16.99
N ARG A 357 -24.33 -8.43 -15.95
CA ARG A 357 -23.06 -8.97 -15.41
C ARG A 357 -22.18 -9.61 -16.48
N TRP A 358 -22.77 -10.39 -17.38
CA TRP A 358 -22.04 -11.01 -18.49
C TRP A 358 -21.39 -9.97 -19.42
N LEU A 359 -22.00 -8.80 -19.57
CA LEU A 359 -21.48 -7.71 -20.40
C LEU A 359 -20.35 -6.97 -19.69
N VAL A 360 -20.46 -6.75 -18.37
CA VAL A 360 -19.39 -6.17 -17.54
C VAL A 360 -18.16 -7.09 -17.49
N SER A 361 -18.38 -8.39 -17.34
CA SER A 361 -17.33 -9.42 -17.38
C SER A 361 -16.69 -9.50 -18.77
N LYS A 362 -17.49 -9.54 -19.85
CA LYS A 362 -16.99 -9.56 -21.24
C LYS A 362 -16.25 -8.28 -21.65
N MET A 363 -16.58 -7.13 -21.04
CA MET A 363 -15.85 -5.87 -21.23
C MET A 363 -14.57 -5.76 -20.38
N GLY A 364 -14.27 -6.76 -19.53
CA GLY A 364 -13.10 -6.73 -18.65
C GLY A 364 -13.19 -5.67 -17.55
N TRP A 365 -14.41 -5.29 -17.15
CA TRP A 365 -14.70 -4.27 -16.13
C TRP A 365 -15.20 -4.86 -14.81
N GLY A 366 -15.21 -6.18 -14.69
CA GLY A 366 -15.65 -6.93 -13.51
C GLY A 366 -14.66 -6.88 -12.36
N TYR A 367 -14.36 -5.69 -11.85
CA TYR A 367 -13.50 -5.53 -10.68
C TYR A 367 -14.26 -5.82 -9.38
N THR A 368 -13.54 -6.37 -8.41
CA THR A 368 -14.05 -6.58 -7.06
C THR A 368 -13.11 -6.00 -6.01
N ASP A 369 -13.69 -5.73 -4.86
CA ASP A 369 -12.99 -5.38 -3.65
C ASP A 369 -12.39 -6.65 -3.04
N VAL A 370 -11.06 -6.67 -2.85
CA VAL A 370 -10.31 -7.84 -2.38
C VAL A 370 -10.09 -7.73 -0.87
N GLY A 371 -10.59 -8.69 -0.09
CA GLY A 371 -10.47 -8.72 1.36
C GLY A 371 -11.59 -8.00 2.12
N ARG A 372 -11.31 -7.67 3.39
CA ARG A 372 -12.22 -7.01 4.32
C ARG A 372 -11.99 -5.50 4.33
N GLU A 373 -13.03 -4.72 4.58
CA GLU A 373 -12.94 -3.25 4.56
C GLU A 373 -13.18 -2.65 5.94
N LEU A 374 -12.25 -1.79 6.37
CA LEU A 374 -12.48 -0.81 7.42
C LEU A 374 -12.89 0.50 6.75
N ARG A 375 -14.18 0.83 6.80
CA ARG A 375 -14.72 2.07 6.24
C ARG A 375 -14.61 3.21 7.26
N LEU A 376 -13.95 4.27 6.84
CA LEU A 376 -13.83 5.53 7.57
C LEU A 376 -14.69 6.60 6.86
N SER A 377 -15.16 7.57 7.63
CA SER A 377 -15.90 8.73 7.11
C SER A 377 -15.29 10.02 7.65
N SER A 378 -14.94 10.94 6.74
CA SER A 378 -14.58 12.28 7.13
C SER A 378 -15.86 13.12 7.17
N HIS A 379 -16.22 13.71 8.30
CA HIS A 379 -17.42 14.56 8.41
C HIS A 379 -17.22 15.94 7.73
N SER A 380 -16.15 16.12 6.94
CA SER A 380 -15.79 17.37 6.28
C SER A 380 -15.80 17.21 4.77
N GLN A 381 -16.42 18.14 4.04
CA GLN A 381 -16.33 18.24 2.58
C GLN A 381 -14.90 18.61 2.15
N ALA A 382 -13.98 17.66 2.18
CA ALA A 382 -12.62 17.83 1.71
C ALA A 382 -12.54 17.58 0.19
N ASN A 383 -11.66 18.32 -0.49
CA ASN A 383 -11.32 18.10 -1.91
C ASN A 383 -10.76 16.67 -2.09
N VAL A 384 -10.95 16.05 -3.26
CA VAL A 384 -10.56 14.65 -3.57
C VAL A 384 -9.09 14.34 -3.23
N VAL A 385 -8.18 15.29 -3.48
CA VAL A 385 -6.75 15.13 -3.14
C VAL A 385 -6.52 15.07 -1.63
N ALA A 386 -7.29 15.85 -0.86
CA ALA A 386 -7.21 15.84 0.58
C ALA A 386 -7.88 14.61 1.20
N SER A 387 -8.95 14.08 0.58
CA SER A 387 -9.60 12.86 1.05
C SER A 387 -8.76 11.60 0.81
N HIS A 388 -7.82 11.65 -0.14
CA HIS A 388 -6.86 10.59 -0.47
C HIS A 388 -5.49 10.75 0.24
N ASP A 389 -5.32 11.71 1.14
CA ASP A 389 -4.03 11.92 1.82
C ASP A 389 -3.79 10.87 2.92
N LEU A 390 -2.61 10.23 2.95
CA LEU A 390 -2.28 9.21 3.95
C LEU A 390 -2.35 9.74 5.39
N ASP A 391 -1.98 11.00 5.63
CA ASP A 391 -2.07 11.59 6.97
C ASP A 391 -3.52 11.74 7.41
N LEU A 392 -4.45 12.00 6.48
CA LEU A 392 -5.87 11.98 6.78
C LEU A 392 -6.33 10.57 7.17
N TYR A 393 -5.95 9.54 6.40
CA TYR A 393 -6.25 8.15 6.73
C TYR A 393 -5.80 7.78 8.14
N LEU A 394 -4.54 8.12 8.48
CA LEU A 394 -3.98 7.81 9.78
C LEU A 394 -4.66 8.58 10.93
N LYS A 395 -5.04 9.85 10.69
CA LYS A 395 -5.84 10.63 11.65
C LYS A 395 -7.21 10.01 11.87
N LEU A 396 -7.89 9.60 10.80
CA LEU A 396 -9.22 8.98 10.88
C LEU A 396 -9.15 7.66 11.67
N VAL A 397 -8.21 6.77 11.36
CA VAL A 397 -7.99 5.52 12.11
C VAL A 397 -7.70 5.81 13.59
N ALA A 398 -6.78 6.73 13.87
CA ALA A 398 -6.41 7.08 15.25
C ALA A 398 -7.59 7.69 16.04
N SER A 399 -8.53 8.35 15.35
CA SER A 399 -9.71 8.96 15.96
C SER A 399 -10.89 8.03 16.17
N CYS A 400 -10.88 6.82 15.58
CA CYS A 400 -11.92 5.82 15.82
C CYS A 400 -11.88 5.41 17.29
N THR A 401 -12.93 5.72 18.05
CA THR A 401 -13.09 5.28 19.44
C THR A 401 -13.78 3.92 19.50
N ASP A 402 -13.48 3.16 20.57
CA ASP A 402 -14.14 1.90 20.91
C ASP A 402 -15.62 2.08 21.30
#